data_AF-A0A1B1YW67-F1
#
_entry.id   AF-A0A1B1YW67-F1
#
_cell.length_a   1.000
_cell.length_b   1.000
_cell.length_c   1.000
_cell.angle_alpha   90.00
_cell.angle_beta   90.00
_cell.angle_gamma   90.00
#
_symmetry.space_group_name_H-M   'P 1'
#
loop_
_entity.id
_entity.type
_entity.pdbx_description
1 polymer ?
#
loop_
_entity_poly.entity_id
_entity_poly.type
_entity_poly.pdbx_seq_one_letter_code
_entity_poly.pdbx_strand_id
1 'polypeptide(L)'
;MFGINLKTGSFGLKNGHALFFTENPAPEFRPLWPQREQIAARLGAGRAKWLLQYGRNLTIFPNVQCTDNAVIGQFRVLRPLATDLTEMEIYCWVPVGEPPAARRQRLRQYEDFFNISSTGTPDDFGAYRNCQEGMQARAVEWLQGHGRGLGRMVRGANDYARELGIEPETSSEGSLNMSDETLFHANYRQWLRLMKDGQRRELAAGEAR
;
A
#
# COMPACT_ATOMS: atom_id res chain seq x y z
N MET A 1 -10.88 25.25 -1.57
CA MET A 1 -11.71 24.62 -0.52
C MET A 1 -11.72 23.12 -0.79
N PHE A 2 -10.59 22.43 -0.57
CA PHE A 2 -10.50 20.98 -0.76
C PHE A 2 -11.20 20.29 0.42
N GLY A 3 -12.00 19.28 0.11
CA GLY A 3 -13.06 18.72 0.96
C GLY A 3 -12.65 18.45 2.41
N ILE A 4 -13.34 19.09 3.33
CA ILE A 4 -13.10 19.05 4.78
C ILE A 4 -13.39 17.65 5.38
N ASN A 5 -13.85 16.68 4.58
CA ASN A 5 -14.29 15.35 5.06
C ASN A 5 -13.76 14.16 4.23
N LEU A 6 -12.61 14.26 3.57
CA LEU A 6 -12.02 13.10 2.88
C LEU A 6 -11.75 11.95 3.85
N LYS A 7 -12.06 10.74 3.42
CA LYS A 7 -11.83 9.51 4.16
C LYS A 7 -10.61 8.76 3.67
N THR A 8 -10.02 8.03 4.59
CA THR A 8 -8.92 7.10 4.35
C THR A 8 -9.11 5.88 5.24
N GLY A 9 -8.41 4.80 4.92
CA GLY A 9 -8.46 3.59 5.70
C GLY A 9 -7.45 2.57 5.25
N SER A 10 -7.48 1.43 5.93
CA SER A 10 -6.64 0.29 5.58
C SER A 10 -7.36 -1.03 5.78
N PHE A 11 -6.88 -2.03 5.05
CA PHE A 11 -7.27 -3.42 5.18
C PHE A 11 -6.02 -4.25 5.48
N GLY A 12 -6.04 -4.97 6.59
CA GLY A 12 -5.13 -6.09 6.84
C GLY A 12 -5.74 -7.34 6.21
N LEU A 13 -5.11 -7.86 5.17
CA LEU A 13 -5.55 -9.03 4.44
C LEU A 13 -4.81 -10.27 4.93
N LYS A 14 -5.35 -11.44 4.56
CA LYS A 14 -4.72 -12.73 4.84
C LYS A 14 -3.29 -12.79 4.29
N ASN A 15 -2.47 -13.66 4.87
CA ASN A 15 -1.10 -13.91 4.45
C ASN A 15 -0.19 -12.68 4.45
N GLY A 16 -0.52 -11.68 5.28
CA GLY A 16 0.29 -10.49 5.48
C GLY A 16 0.12 -9.40 4.44
N HIS A 17 -0.72 -9.58 3.42
CA HIS A 17 -1.01 -8.52 2.47
C HIS A 17 -1.75 -7.36 3.17
N ALA A 18 -1.58 -6.15 2.67
CA ALA A 18 -2.27 -4.98 3.24
C ALA A 18 -2.62 -3.99 2.14
N LEU A 19 -3.78 -3.34 2.25
CA LEU A 19 -4.19 -2.27 1.35
C LEU A 19 -4.42 -1.00 2.17
N PHE A 20 -3.82 0.11 1.77
CA PHE A 20 -4.19 1.44 2.22
C PHE A 20 -4.96 2.15 1.11
N PHE A 21 -5.99 2.91 1.47
CA PHE A 21 -6.77 3.68 0.51
C PHE A 21 -7.07 5.09 1.00
N THR A 22 -7.24 6.00 0.05
CA THR A 22 -7.61 7.40 0.30
C THR A 22 -8.56 7.89 -0.77
N GLU A 23 -9.62 8.59 -0.37
CA GLU A 23 -10.50 9.28 -1.31
C GLU A 23 -9.73 10.35 -2.09
N ASN A 24 -9.87 10.33 -3.41
CA ASN A 24 -9.28 11.33 -4.29
C ASN A 24 -10.11 12.63 -4.22
N PRO A 25 -9.52 13.77 -3.83
CA PRO A 25 -10.24 15.04 -3.79
C PRO A 25 -10.70 15.57 -5.15
N ALA A 26 -10.09 15.10 -6.24
CA ALA A 26 -10.33 15.63 -7.58
C ALA A 26 -10.26 14.48 -8.63
N PRO A 27 -11.18 13.50 -8.58
CA PRO A 27 -11.17 12.33 -9.44
C PRO A 27 -11.35 12.66 -10.93
N GLU A 28 -11.93 13.83 -11.25
CA GLU A 28 -12.12 14.33 -12.61
C GLU A 28 -10.82 14.59 -13.38
N PHE A 29 -9.71 14.77 -12.67
CA PHE A 29 -8.39 14.96 -13.29
C PHE A 29 -7.65 13.64 -13.56
N ARG A 30 -8.22 12.48 -13.18
CA ARG A 30 -7.60 11.18 -13.50
C ARG A 30 -7.67 10.92 -15.00
N PRO A 31 -6.62 10.36 -15.63
CA PRO A 31 -6.60 10.13 -17.08
C PRO A 31 -7.73 9.24 -17.61
N LEU A 32 -8.27 8.37 -16.75
CA LEU A 32 -9.36 7.45 -17.10
C LEU A 32 -10.77 8.02 -16.84
N TRP A 33 -10.88 9.22 -16.26
CA TRP A 33 -12.17 9.84 -15.98
C TRP A 33 -13.08 10.02 -17.21
N PRO A 34 -12.56 10.36 -18.41
CA PRO A 34 -13.39 10.42 -19.62
C PRO A 34 -14.06 9.09 -19.98
N GLN A 35 -13.50 7.96 -19.52
CA GLN A 35 -14.03 6.61 -19.78
C GLN A 35 -14.89 6.06 -18.63
N ARG A 36 -15.26 6.89 -17.64
CA ARG A 36 -15.94 6.44 -16.41
C ARG A 36 -17.20 5.60 -16.65
N GLU A 37 -18.00 5.96 -17.66
CA GLU A 37 -19.25 5.25 -17.99
C GLU A 37 -18.97 3.88 -18.60
N GLN A 38 -17.98 3.78 -19.49
CA GLN A 38 -17.52 2.50 -20.06
C GLN A 38 -16.92 1.60 -18.97
N ILE A 39 -16.16 2.18 -18.06
CA ILE A 39 -15.57 1.46 -16.91
C ILE A 39 -16.67 0.96 -15.98
N ALA A 40 -17.67 1.78 -15.68
CA ALA A 40 -18.83 1.38 -14.87
C ALA A 40 -19.65 0.27 -15.51
N ALA A 41 -19.89 0.35 -16.83
CA ALA A 41 -20.58 -0.70 -17.57
C ALA A 41 -19.81 -2.03 -17.55
N ARG A 42 -18.46 -1.98 -17.62
CA ARG A 42 -17.61 -3.18 -17.65
C ARG A 42 -17.37 -3.81 -16.27
N LEU A 43 -17.19 -3.00 -15.23
CA LEU A 43 -16.73 -3.47 -13.91
C LEU A 43 -17.82 -3.44 -12.83
N GLY A 44 -18.97 -2.83 -13.12
CA GLY A 44 -19.98 -2.48 -12.13
C GLY A 44 -19.62 -1.21 -11.34
N ALA A 45 -20.64 -0.60 -10.73
CA ALA A 45 -20.53 0.70 -10.08
C ALA A 45 -19.49 0.74 -8.94
N GLY A 46 -19.48 -0.26 -8.05
CA GLY A 46 -18.55 -0.30 -6.90
C GLY A 46 -17.07 -0.34 -7.32
N ARG A 47 -16.70 -1.28 -8.19
CA ARG A 47 -15.30 -1.38 -8.68
C ARG A 47 -14.89 -0.16 -9.51
N ALA A 48 -15.79 0.40 -10.32
CA ALA A 48 -15.52 1.61 -11.09
C ALA A 48 -15.29 2.82 -10.17
N LYS A 49 -16.09 2.97 -9.11
CA LYS A 49 -15.89 3.99 -8.08
C LYS A 49 -14.52 3.82 -7.43
N TRP A 50 -14.16 2.61 -7.01
CA TRP A 50 -12.83 2.33 -6.43
C TRP A 50 -11.66 2.62 -7.38
N LEU A 51 -11.83 2.32 -8.67
CA LEU A 51 -10.82 2.60 -9.67
C LEU A 51 -10.63 4.10 -9.92
N LEU A 52 -11.70 4.89 -9.89
CA LEU A 52 -11.68 6.29 -10.32
C LEU A 52 -11.58 7.29 -9.16
N GLN A 53 -12.10 6.94 -7.98
CA GLN A 53 -12.29 7.89 -6.87
C GLN A 53 -11.38 7.61 -5.68
N TYR A 54 -10.56 6.55 -5.70
CA TYR A 54 -9.64 6.23 -4.61
C TYR A 54 -8.21 6.05 -5.11
N GLY A 55 -7.27 6.61 -4.34
CA GLY A 55 -5.86 6.22 -4.36
C GLY A 55 -5.64 4.97 -3.51
N ARG A 56 -4.74 4.08 -3.93
CA ARG A 56 -4.55 2.76 -3.33
C ARG A 56 -3.07 2.39 -3.26
N ASN A 57 -2.64 1.89 -2.11
CA ASN A 57 -1.31 1.30 -1.91
C ASN A 57 -1.49 -0.12 -1.39
N LEU A 58 -1.21 -1.12 -2.23
CA LEU A 58 -1.30 -2.53 -1.92
C LEU A 58 0.11 -3.09 -1.65
N THR A 59 0.33 -3.57 -0.45
CA THR A 59 1.49 -4.39 -0.10
C THR A 59 1.14 -5.85 -0.34
N ILE A 60 1.80 -6.46 -1.31
CA ILE A 60 1.80 -7.90 -1.53
C ILE A 60 3.02 -8.45 -0.78
N PHE A 61 2.76 -8.92 0.44
CA PHE A 61 3.75 -9.63 1.24
C PHE A 61 4.49 -10.72 0.43
N PRO A 62 5.83 -10.82 0.52
CA PRO A 62 6.67 -10.12 1.50
C PRO A 62 7.23 -8.78 1.05
N ASN A 63 7.34 -8.53 -0.27
CA ASN A 63 8.27 -7.51 -0.76
C ASN A 63 7.83 -6.78 -2.04
N VAL A 64 6.57 -6.86 -2.41
CA VAL A 64 6.03 -6.14 -3.57
C VAL A 64 5.04 -5.08 -3.09
N GLN A 65 5.18 -3.86 -3.58
CA GLN A 65 4.23 -2.78 -3.37
C GLN A 65 3.64 -2.37 -4.71
N CYS A 66 2.32 -2.35 -4.82
CA CYS A 66 1.59 -1.84 -5.96
C CYS A 66 0.88 -0.56 -5.53
N THR A 67 1.19 0.55 -6.18
CA THR A 67 0.55 1.82 -5.86
C THR A 67 -0.21 2.33 -7.09
N ASP A 68 -1.38 2.88 -6.85
CA ASP A 68 -2.18 3.64 -7.80
C ASP A 68 -2.72 4.87 -7.08
N ASN A 69 -1.90 5.92 -7.04
CA ASN A 69 -2.22 7.17 -6.37
C ASN A 69 -2.29 8.29 -7.42
N ALA A 70 -3.40 9.04 -7.39
CA ALA A 70 -3.72 10.15 -8.29
C ALA A 70 -3.75 9.78 -9.78
N VAL A 71 -2.63 9.56 -10.44
CA VAL A 71 -2.59 9.45 -11.90
C VAL A 71 -1.73 8.31 -12.40
N ILE A 72 -0.90 7.68 -11.55
CA ILE A 72 -0.01 6.63 -12.01
C ILE A 72 -0.03 5.38 -11.15
N GLY A 73 0.11 4.28 -11.86
CA GLY A 73 0.35 2.96 -11.33
C GLY A 73 1.84 2.63 -11.35
N GLN A 74 2.37 2.14 -10.23
CA GLN A 74 3.70 1.52 -10.19
C GLN A 74 3.71 0.23 -9.39
N PHE A 75 4.69 -0.62 -9.68
CA PHE A 75 5.15 -1.67 -8.79
C PHE A 75 6.53 -1.33 -8.26
N ARG A 76 6.77 -1.56 -6.97
CA ARG A 76 8.09 -1.58 -6.36
C ARG A 76 8.35 -2.99 -5.88
N VAL A 77 9.46 -3.58 -6.31
CA VAL A 77 9.95 -4.87 -5.83
C VAL A 77 11.18 -4.61 -4.97
N LEU A 78 11.11 -5.00 -3.70
CA LEU A 78 12.16 -4.81 -2.72
C LEU A 78 12.97 -6.10 -2.63
N ARG A 79 14.10 -6.18 -3.32
CA ARG A 79 14.98 -7.34 -3.29
C ARG A 79 15.98 -7.20 -2.13
N PRO A 80 15.86 -8.01 -1.06
CA PRO A 80 16.83 -7.98 0.02
C PRO A 80 18.16 -8.58 -0.46
N LEU A 81 19.25 -7.82 -0.35
CA LEU A 81 20.60 -8.28 -0.68
C LEU A 81 21.41 -8.59 0.58
N ALA A 82 21.21 -7.81 1.63
CA ALA A 82 21.72 -8.01 2.97
C ALA A 82 20.74 -7.41 3.99
N THR A 83 21.04 -7.53 5.28
CA THR A 83 20.20 -6.98 6.37
C THR A 83 20.13 -5.45 6.40
N ASP A 84 21.06 -4.78 5.72
CA ASP A 84 21.22 -3.34 5.62
C ASP A 84 21.27 -2.84 4.17
N LEU A 85 21.06 -3.74 3.20
CA LEU A 85 21.11 -3.43 1.77
C LEU A 85 19.93 -4.04 1.04
N THR A 86 19.12 -3.18 0.42
CA THR A 86 17.96 -3.56 -0.39
C THR A 86 18.08 -2.90 -1.76
N GLU A 87 17.93 -3.68 -2.81
CA GLU A 87 17.72 -3.15 -4.15
C GLU A 87 16.21 -2.96 -4.38
N MET A 88 15.84 -1.79 -4.88
CA MET A 88 14.46 -1.47 -5.20
C MET A 88 14.31 -1.31 -6.72
N GLU A 89 13.57 -2.23 -7.33
CA GLU A 89 13.19 -2.15 -8.74
C GLU A 89 11.81 -1.48 -8.85
N ILE A 90 11.68 -0.48 -9.72
CA ILE A 90 10.44 0.26 -9.91
C ILE A 90 9.94 0.07 -11.35
N TYR A 91 8.70 -0.41 -11.48
CA TYR A 91 8.04 -0.61 -12.76
C TYR A 91 6.82 0.30 -12.86
N CYS A 92 6.83 1.21 -13.83
CA CYS A 92 5.64 1.97 -14.20
C CYS A 92 4.70 1.08 -15.03
N TRP A 93 3.40 1.11 -14.72
CA TRP A 93 2.40 0.42 -15.51
C TRP A 93 1.31 1.37 -16.01
N VAL A 94 0.80 1.06 -17.21
CA VAL A 94 -0.23 1.84 -17.87
C VAL A 94 -1.36 0.93 -18.38
N PRO A 95 -2.62 1.38 -18.36
CA PRO A 95 -3.72 0.63 -18.95
C PRO A 95 -3.52 0.35 -20.44
N VAL A 96 -3.85 -0.88 -20.85
CA VAL A 96 -3.91 -1.25 -22.27
C VAL A 96 -5.12 -0.56 -22.91
N GLY A 97 -4.91 0.07 -24.07
CA GLY A 97 -5.97 0.75 -24.81
C GLY A 97 -6.32 2.16 -24.32
N GLU A 98 -5.54 2.75 -23.41
CA GLU A 98 -5.76 4.15 -23.03
C GLU A 98 -5.45 5.12 -24.20
N PRO A 99 -6.16 6.27 -24.30
CA PRO A 99 -5.90 7.26 -25.34
C PRO A 99 -4.48 7.82 -25.25
N PRO A 100 -3.83 8.18 -26.38
CA PRO A 100 -2.47 8.70 -26.36
C PRO A 100 -2.26 9.93 -25.46
N ALA A 101 -3.27 10.81 -25.35
CA ALA A 101 -3.24 11.97 -24.46
C ALA A 101 -3.23 11.57 -22.97
N ALA A 102 -4.08 10.60 -22.59
CA ALA A 102 -4.15 10.06 -21.22
C ALA A 102 -2.82 9.36 -20.84
N ARG A 103 -2.25 8.58 -21.77
CA ARG A 103 -0.93 7.97 -21.60
C ARG A 103 0.16 9.01 -21.36
N ARG A 104 0.19 10.06 -22.19
CA ARG A 104 1.18 11.14 -22.08
C ARG A 104 1.08 11.84 -20.74
N GLN A 105 -0.13 12.18 -20.30
CA GLN A 105 -0.37 12.79 -18.98
C GLN A 105 0.16 11.88 -17.86
N ARG A 106 -0.16 10.58 -17.90
CA ARG A 106 0.29 9.59 -16.90
C ARG A 106 1.81 9.52 -16.81
N LEU A 107 2.48 9.39 -17.95
CA LEU A 107 3.95 9.29 -18.00
C LEU A 107 4.64 10.57 -17.52
N ARG A 108 4.14 11.76 -17.87
CA ARG A 108 4.72 13.01 -17.36
C ARG A 108 4.57 13.14 -15.84
N GLN A 109 3.41 12.78 -15.31
CA GLN A 109 3.22 12.80 -13.86
C GLN A 109 4.04 11.74 -13.12
N TYR A 110 4.38 10.62 -13.79
CA TYR A 110 5.39 9.68 -13.27
C TYR A 110 6.74 10.36 -13.07
N GLU A 111 7.20 11.03 -14.12
CA GLU A 111 8.52 11.64 -14.19
C GLU A 111 8.65 12.73 -13.14
N ASP A 112 7.58 13.47 -12.88
CA ASP A 112 7.54 14.56 -11.91
C ASP A 112 7.57 14.09 -10.45
N PHE A 113 6.91 12.96 -10.11
CA PHE A 113 6.70 12.57 -8.70
C PHE A 113 7.21 11.19 -8.26
N PHE A 114 7.26 10.19 -9.14
CA PHE A 114 7.58 8.81 -8.77
C PHE A 114 8.84 8.23 -9.42
N ASN A 115 9.37 8.85 -10.47
CA ASN A 115 10.64 8.43 -11.07
C ASN A 115 11.80 8.54 -10.06
N ILE A 116 12.93 7.87 -10.29
CA ILE A 116 14.08 7.85 -9.36
C ILE A 116 14.62 9.25 -9.09
N SER A 117 14.65 10.11 -10.11
CA SER A 117 15.12 11.51 -10.01
C SER A 117 13.98 12.51 -9.77
N SER A 118 12.78 12.02 -9.44
CA SER A 118 11.60 12.86 -9.21
C SER A 118 11.59 13.47 -7.81
N THR A 119 10.50 14.15 -7.46
CA THR A 119 10.36 14.78 -6.14
C THR A 119 10.03 13.81 -5.01
N GLY A 120 9.19 12.79 -5.23
CA GLY A 120 8.72 11.91 -4.14
C GLY A 120 9.69 10.79 -3.79
N THR A 121 10.31 10.15 -4.78
CA THR A 121 11.15 8.97 -4.54
C THR A 121 12.41 9.26 -3.68
N PRO A 122 13.15 10.36 -3.86
CA PRO A 122 14.26 10.71 -2.97
C PRO A 122 13.84 10.91 -1.50
N ASP A 123 12.66 11.49 -1.26
CA ASP A 123 12.12 11.66 0.10
C ASP A 123 11.81 10.31 0.75
N ASP A 124 11.21 9.38 0.00
CA ASP A 124 11.00 7.99 0.43
C ASP A 124 12.34 7.31 0.78
N PHE A 125 13.37 7.47 -0.05
CA PHE A 125 14.71 6.94 0.23
C PHE A 125 15.33 7.51 1.51
N GLY A 126 15.15 8.81 1.76
CA GLY A 126 15.56 9.45 3.00
C GLY A 126 14.86 8.83 4.21
N ALA A 127 13.54 8.63 4.12
CA ALA A 127 12.77 7.98 5.17
C ALA A 127 13.22 6.54 5.43
N TYR A 128 13.47 5.74 4.38
CA TYR A 128 13.96 4.37 4.54
C TYR A 128 15.33 4.32 5.21
N ARG A 129 16.25 5.21 4.82
CA ARG A 129 17.58 5.29 5.44
C ARG A 129 17.49 5.66 6.92
N ASN A 130 16.67 6.66 7.25
CA ASN A 130 16.47 7.09 8.63
C ASN A 130 15.86 5.97 9.49
N CYS A 131 14.90 5.22 8.93
CA CYS A 131 14.36 4.03 9.60
C CYS A 131 15.42 2.95 9.81
N GLN A 132 16.23 2.63 8.78
CA GLN A 132 17.29 1.62 8.89
C GLN A 132 18.31 1.99 9.97
N GLU A 133 18.75 3.26 10.00
CA GLU A 133 19.69 3.77 11.00
C GLU A 133 19.08 3.76 12.40
N GLY A 134 17.86 4.29 12.54
CA GLY A 134 17.15 4.35 13.82
C GLY A 134 16.88 2.96 14.42
N MET A 135 16.62 1.95 13.58
CA MET A 135 16.38 0.57 14.02
C MET A 135 17.65 -0.16 14.49
N GLN A 136 18.84 0.43 14.35
CA GLN A 136 20.07 -0.08 14.96
C GLN A 136 20.19 0.27 16.45
N ALA A 137 19.29 1.09 17.00
CA ALA A 137 19.32 1.46 18.41
C ALA A 137 19.19 0.24 19.32
N ARG A 138 20.12 0.08 20.27
CA ARG A 138 20.15 -1.03 21.24
C ARG A 138 19.73 -0.64 22.65
N ALA A 139 19.52 0.65 22.90
CA ALA A 139 19.18 1.18 24.22
C ALA A 139 17.71 0.95 24.61
N VAL A 140 16.86 0.53 23.66
CA VAL A 140 15.43 0.31 23.87
C VAL A 140 15.09 -1.13 23.46
N GLU A 141 14.45 -1.87 24.36
CA GLU A 141 14.06 -3.27 24.11
C GLU A 141 12.83 -3.36 23.20
N TRP A 142 11.86 -2.45 23.37
CA TRP A 142 10.61 -2.43 22.64
C TRP A 142 10.29 -1.04 22.10
N LEU A 143 10.02 -0.97 20.80
CA LEU A 143 9.44 0.23 20.19
C LEU A 143 7.92 0.19 20.38
N GLN A 144 7.31 1.31 20.79
CA GLN A 144 5.86 1.53 20.64
C GLN A 144 5.49 1.78 19.15
N GLY A 145 5.96 0.90 18.26
CA GLY A 145 5.68 0.99 16.83
C GLY A 145 4.27 0.53 16.50
N HIS A 146 3.62 1.22 15.55
CA HIS A 146 2.39 0.79 14.87
C HIS A 146 1.13 0.70 15.74
N GLY A 147 1.14 1.31 16.93
CA GLY A 147 -0.04 1.33 17.83
C GLY A 147 -1.09 2.39 17.44
N ARG A 148 -0.74 3.33 16.57
CA ARG A 148 -1.61 4.46 16.26
C ARG A 148 -2.81 4.01 15.43
N GLY A 149 -4.00 4.40 15.88
CA GLY A 149 -5.27 4.07 15.22
C GLY A 149 -5.90 2.73 15.63
N LEU A 150 -5.28 1.99 16.56
CA LEU A 150 -5.83 0.76 17.16
C LEU A 150 -7.29 0.87 17.62
N GLY A 151 -7.67 1.99 18.24
CA GLY A 151 -9.05 2.19 18.74
C GLY A 151 -10.12 2.32 17.64
N ARG A 152 -9.72 2.44 16.37
CA ARG A 152 -10.61 2.48 15.20
C ARG A 152 -10.56 1.21 14.36
N MET A 153 -9.59 0.33 14.62
CA MET A 153 -9.45 -0.92 13.89
C MET A 153 -10.54 -1.90 14.33
N VAL A 154 -11.25 -2.45 13.35
CA VAL A 154 -12.23 -3.52 13.54
C VAL A 154 -11.70 -4.83 12.98
N ARG A 155 -12.19 -5.96 13.51
CA ARG A 155 -11.95 -7.28 12.91
C ARG A 155 -12.97 -7.51 11.79
N GLY A 156 -12.53 -8.05 10.66
CA GLY A 156 -13.38 -8.32 9.50
C GLY A 156 -13.64 -7.09 8.62
N ALA A 157 -14.62 -7.22 7.73
CA ALA A 157 -15.01 -6.20 6.75
C ALA A 157 -15.75 -5.01 7.39
N ASN A 158 -15.33 -3.78 7.08
CA ASN A 158 -16.15 -2.57 7.21
C ASN A 158 -17.00 -2.32 5.95
N ASP A 159 -17.67 -1.17 5.87
CA ASP A 159 -18.51 -0.82 4.71
C ASP A 159 -17.72 -0.70 3.40
N TYR A 160 -16.51 -0.14 3.46
CA TYR A 160 -15.60 -0.06 2.31
C TYR A 160 -15.18 -1.44 1.78
N ALA A 161 -14.85 -2.38 2.68
CA ALA A 161 -14.53 -3.76 2.32
C ALA A 161 -15.75 -4.49 1.73
N ARG A 162 -16.95 -4.30 2.30
CA ARG A 162 -18.20 -4.83 1.76
C ARG A 162 -18.51 -4.28 0.36
N GLU A 163 -18.32 -2.99 0.14
CA GLU A 163 -18.50 -2.35 -1.18
C GLU A 163 -17.57 -2.96 -2.25
N LEU A 164 -16.34 -3.31 -1.86
CA LEU A 164 -15.38 -3.99 -2.74
C LEU A 164 -15.65 -5.49 -2.92
N GLY A 165 -16.45 -6.10 -2.04
CA GLY A 165 -16.64 -7.55 -1.97
C GLY A 165 -15.37 -8.29 -1.53
N ILE A 166 -14.63 -7.73 -0.57
CA ILE A 166 -13.44 -8.36 0.02
C ILE A 166 -13.65 -8.67 1.51
N GLU A 167 -12.93 -9.68 1.99
CA GLU A 167 -13.01 -10.19 3.37
C GLU A 167 -11.65 -10.04 4.08
N PRO A 168 -11.28 -8.82 4.53
CA PRO A 168 -10.05 -8.59 5.26
C PRO A 168 -10.11 -9.18 6.67
N GLU A 169 -8.95 -9.48 7.26
CA GLU A 169 -8.87 -9.88 8.67
C GLU A 169 -9.13 -8.70 9.60
N THR A 170 -8.70 -7.51 9.20
CA THR A 170 -8.90 -6.25 9.92
C THR A 170 -9.17 -5.10 8.96
N SER A 171 -10.02 -4.17 9.36
CA SER A 171 -10.28 -2.92 8.63
C SER A 171 -10.13 -1.72 9.55
N SER A 172 -9.64 -0.60 9.02
CA SER A 172 -9.66 0.70 9.69
C SER A 172 -10.17 1.77 8.72
N GLU A 173 -10.84 2.79 9.26
CA GLU A 173 -11.23 3.98 8.49
C GLU A 173 -11.25 5.23 9.38
N GLY A 174 -11.14 6.39 8.75
CA GLY A 174 -11.20 7.66 9.43
C GLY A 174 -11.08 8.85 8.49
N SER A 175 -10.94 10.04 9.08
CA SER A 175 -10.55 11.24 8.34
C SER A 175 -9.16 11.08 7.75
N LEU A 176 -8.86 11.79 6.66
CA LEU A 176 -7.53 11.84 6.05
C LEU A 176 -6.38 12.06 7.06
N ASN A 177 -6.62 12.85 8.12
CA ASN A 177 -5.63 13.16 9.16
C ASN A 177 -5.46 12.07 10.24
N MET A 178 -6.09 10.90 10.11
CA MET A 178 -5.96 9.79 11.07
C MET A 178 -4.54 9.23 11.09
N SER A 179 -3.86 9.27 9.94
CA SER A 179 -2.48 8.82 9.72
C SER A 179 -2.20 7.36 10.15
N ASP A 180 -3.21 6.50 10.27
CA ASP A 180 -3.19 5.16 10.91
C ASP A 180 -1.94 4.26 10.74
N GLU A 181 -1.55 3.60 11.84
CA GLU A 181 -0.52 2.55 12.02
C GLU A 181 -0.92 1.12 11.62
N THR A 182 -2.23 0.82 11.60
CA THR A 182 -2.68 -0.57 11.76
C THR A 182 -2.44 -1.46 10.53
N LEU A 183 -2.21 -0.86 9.35
CA LEU A 183 -1.89 -1.58 8.12
C LEU A 183 -0.64 -2.49 8.23
N PHE A 184 0.32 -2.11 9.08
CA PHE A 184 1.56 -2.87 9.26
C PHE A 184 1.34 -4.19 9.99
N HIS A 185 0.24 -4.33 10.74
CA HIS A 185 0.00 -5.50 11.60
C HIS A 185 -0.11 -6.78 10.81
N ALA A 186 -0.77 -6.75 9.64
CA ALA A 186 -0.91 -7.93 8.78
C ALA A 186 0.48 -8.48 8.41
N ASN A 187 1.36 -7.62 7.88
CA ASN A 187 2.70 -7.97 7.47
C ASN A 187 3.52 -8.56 8.64
N TYR A 188 3.56 -7.87 9.79
CA TYR A 188 4.33 -8.35 10.95
C TYR A 188 3.79 -9.66 11.53
N ARG A 189 2.46 -9.84 11.59
CA ARG A 189 1.86 -11.09 12.07
C ARG A 189 2.22 -12.27 11.18
N GLN A 190 2.15 -12.09 9.86
CA GLN A 190 2.54 -13.13 8.92
C GLN A 190 4.04 -13.43 9.00
N TRP A 191 4.88 -12.39 9.04
CA TRP A 191 6.32 -12.54 9.19
C TRP A 191 6.65 -13.34 10.46
N LEU A 192 6.10 -12.96 11.61
CA LEU A 192 6.32 -13.64 12.87
C LEU A 192 5.89 -15.11 12.81
N ARG A 193 4.74 -15.39 12.19
CA ARG A 193 4.27 -16.76 11.98
C ARG A 193 5.28 -17.56 11.17
N LEU A 194 5.72 -17.04 10.01
CA LEU A 194 6.67 -17.73 9.14
C LEU A 194 8.04 -17.95 9.80
N MET A 195 8.54 -16.97 10.55
CA MET A 195 9.78 -17.10 11.31
C MET A 195 9.69 -18.17 12.38
N LYS A 196 8.60 -18.19 13.16
CA LYS A 196 8.36 -19.22 14.18
C LYS A 196 8.20 -20.61 13.55
N ASP A 197 7.49 -20.71 12.43
CA ASP A 197 7.32 -21.95 11.69
C ASP A 197 8.67 -22.47 11.16
N GLY A 198 9.51 -21.57 10.62
CA GLY A 198 10.87 -21.88 10.19
C GLY A 198 11.76 -22.38 11.32
N GLN A 199 11.78 -21.66 12.44
CA GLN A 199 12.55 -22.04 13.63
C GLN A 199 12.18 -23.44 14.13
N ARG A 200 10.87 -23.76 14.20
CA ARG A 200 10.43 -25.11 14.63
C ARG A 200 10.92 -26.20 13.68
N ARG A 201 10.92 -25.95 12.36
CA ARG A 201 11.44 -26.92 11.38
C ARG A 201 12.95 -27.16 11.55
N GLU A 202 13.72 -26.10 11.75
CA GLU A 202 15.17 -26.21 11.96
C GLU A 202 15.51 -26.97 13.24
N LEU A 203 14.83 -26.67 14.36
CA LEU A 203 15.04 -27.38 15.63
C LEU A 203 14.72 -28.87 15.51
N ALA A 204 13.59 -29.23 14.90
CA ALA A 204 13.20 -30.63 14.69
C ALA A 204 14.19 -31.39 13.77
N ALA A 205 14.77 -30.70 12.77
CA ALA A 205 15.79 -31.29 11.91
C ALA A 205 17.14 -31.48 12.63
N GLY A 206 17.45 -30.62 13.60
CA GLY A 206 18.64 -30.73 14.45
C GLY A 206 18.56 -31.86 15.46
N GLU A 207 17.37 -32.15 16.01
CA GLU A 207 17.13 -33.28 16.93
C GLU A 207 17.15 -34.65 16.22
N ALA A 208 16.94 -34.66 14.89
CA ALA A 208 16.96 -35.87 14.07
C ALA A 208 18.35 -36.22 13.50
N ARG A 209 19.37 -35.40 13.75
CA ARG A 209 20.78 -35.62 13.36
C ARG A 209 21.61 -36.07 14.55
#